data_AF-A0A2R3Z211-F1
#
_entry.id   AF-A0A2R3Z211-F1
#
_cell.length_a   1.000
_cell.length_b   1.000
_cell.length_c   1.000
_cell.angle_alpha   90.00
_cell.angle_beta   90.00
_cell.angle_gamma   90.00
#
_symmetry.space_group_name_H-M   'P 1'
#
loop_
_entity.id
_entity.type
_entity.pdbx_description
1 polymer ?
#
loop_
_entity_poly.entity_id
_entity_poly.type
_entity_poly.pdbx_seq_one_letter_code
_entity_poly.pdbx_strand_id
1 'polypeptide(L)'
;MGDHSEKSAETPGMGSRGVTRPMAEKEIKDHNKGHGEGGMDKEQRMQMLKMHHKQTLWVYWLIILLGFWLVIAPLTFDYGNSIAQPSGGRSLWLSDAMRVNIMYWNDIICGFLLMIFGWRSLTPNRPISMWVACFVGIWLNFAPVIFWAPNAFIYNNDTLVGVLIIALTILIPGMPNMITYMKMGSSVPPGWSYNPSSWPQRWIMIVLGFLGWVVSRYLGSFQLGYNGFAWDPFFGESTIKVLNSKMSHSLPVSDGAFGALAYTFEFLMGWMGSPTRWRTMPWMVTFFGILVIPLGLVHIFLVISQPIVVGEWCTFCLLAAGIMLPMIPLEFDEVIAMGQHMVQARRRGDNMWHVFWKGGKAFEENEDTRSADLMDLPNKPMAVFKSSVWGVSVPWTLLISTILGITAMFMPAAFGISIESMPAHIFHLTGALITVVSVISMGEIVRLGRYINILLGLGLAVAPWFTSASEITLNIIGVGIGLVVILLAFPRGVIKEKYGLWDKYVK
;
A
#
# COMPACT_ATOMS: atom_id res chain seq x y z
N MET A 1 -1.19 68.82 -23.86
CA MET A 1 -0.04 67.92 -23.69
C MET A 1 0.02 67.58 -22.21
N GLY A 2 -0.62 66.54 -21.68
CA GLY A 2 -0.92 65.23 -22.25
C GLY A 2 0.14 64.25 -21.75
N ASP A 3 0.18 64.00 -20.45
CA ASP A 3 1.13 63.09 -19.81
C ASP A 3 0.36 61.84 -19.35
N HIS A 4 0.48 60.78 -20.14
CA HIS A 4 -0.15 59.49 -19.89
C HIS A 4 0.75 58.66 -18.99
N SER A 5 0.32 58.41 -17.75
CA SER A 5 0.91 57.39 -16.91
C SER A 5 0.60 56.01 -17.50
N GLU A 6 1.59 55.36 -18.13
CA GLU A 6 1.52 53.95 -18.49
C GLU A 6 1.46 53.11 -17.21
N LYS A 7 0.25 52.65 -16.86
CA LYS A 7 0.06 51.49 -16.00
C LYS A 7 0.60 50.28 -16.76
N SER A 8 1.72 49.73 -16.29
CA SER A 8 2.17 48.40 -16.67
C SER A 8 1.07 47.40 -16.28
N ALA A 9 0.29 46.98 -17.28
CA ALA A 9 -0.67 45.91 -17.15
C ALA A 9 0.10 44.61 -16.85
N GLU A 10 0.04 44.15 -15.60
CA GLU A 10 0.38 42.79 -15.26
C GLU A 10 -0.46 41.86 -16.14
N THR A 11 0.24 41.11 -16.97
CA THR A 11 -0.34 40.05 -17.79
C THR A 11 -0.96 39.04 -16.83
N PRO A 12 -2.26 38.70 -16.94
CA PRO A 12 -2.84 37.66 -16.10
C PRO A 12 -2.15 36.34 -16.46
N GLY A 13 -1.29 35.88 -15.56
CA GLY A 13 -0.49 34.68 -15.72
C GLY A 13 -1.34 33.48 -16.14
N MET A 14 -0.80 32.72 -17.09
CA MET A 14 -1.33 31.49 -17.66
C MET A 14 -2.20 30.69 -16.69
N GLY A 15 -3.41 30.36 -17.15
CA GLY A 15 -4.33 29.50 -16.42
C GLY A 15 -3.67 28.22 -15.95
N SER A 16 -3.59 28.07 -14.62
CA SER A 16 -3.11 26.87 -13.92
C SER A 16 -4.05 25.70 -14.23
N ARG A 17 -3.79 25.01 -15.35
CA ARG A 17 -4.44 23.74 -15.68
C ARG A 17 -3.81 22.66 -14.79
N GLY A 18 -4.62 22.08 -13.91
CA GLY A 18 -4.25 20.93 -13.08
C GLY A 18 -3.51 21.31 -11.81
N VAL A 19 -4.22 21.89 -10.84
CA VAL A 19 -3.69 22.13 -9.50
C VAL A 19 -3.79 20.82 -8.72
N THR A 20 -2.69 20.08 -8.62
CA THR A 20 -2.54 19.07 -7.57
C THR A 20 -2.40 19.77 -6.21
N ARG A 21 -2.73 19.09 -5.10
CA ARG A 21 -2.65 19.59 -3.71
C ARG A 21 -1.48 20.56 -3.40
N PRO A 22 -0.22 20.32 -3.85
CA PRO A 22 0.92 21.21 -3.56
C PRO A 22 0.78 22.60 -4.20
N MET A 23 0.11 22.72 -5.34
CA MET A 23 -0.10 24.00 -6.02
C MET A 23 -1.23 24.80 -5.37
N ALA A 24 -2.25 24.14 -4.83
CA ALA A 24 -3.28 24.81 -4.02
C ALA A 24 -2.68 25.37 -2.72
N GLU A 25 -1.79 24.63 -2.06
CA GLU A 25 -1.05 25.10 -0.88
C GLU A 25 -0.12 26.29 -1.21
N LYS A 26 0.46 26.33 -2.42
CA LYS A 26 1.31 27.43 -2.88
C LYS A 26 0.52 28.70 -3.22
N GLU A 27 -0.60 28.58 -3.95
CA GLU A 27 -1.54 29.69 -4.19
C GLU A 27 -2.06 30.27 -2.87
N ILE A 28 -2.26 29.44 -1.84
CA ILE A 28 -2.63 29.87 -0.49
C ILE A 28 -1.50 30.63 0.22
N LYS A 29 -0.25 30.14 0.16
CA LYS A 29 0.90 30.86 0.75
C LYS A 29 1.09 32.23 0.12
N ASP A 30 0.83 32.37 -1.17
CA ASP A 30 0.93 33.67 -1.86
C ASP A 30 -0.27 34.59 -1.56
N HIS A 31 -1.49 34.06 -1.39
CA HIS A 31 -2.65 34.85 -0.97
C HIS A 31 -2.62 35.30 0.51
N ASN A 32 -1.98 34.54 1.40
CA ASN A 32 -1.86 34.87 2.84
C ASN A 32 -0.72 35.83 3.19
N LYS A 33 0.14 36.22 2.23
CA LYS A 33 1.17 37.24 2.47
C LYS A 33 0.62 38.63 2.82
N GLY A 34 -0.71 38.82 2.81
CA GLY A 34 -1.38 40.10 3.11
C GLY A 34 -2.35 40.13 4.30
N HIS A 35 -2.68 39.00 4.94
CA HIS A 35 -3.70 38.98 6.01
C HIS A 35 -3.28 38.09 7.19
N GLY A 36 -3.32 38.66 8.41
CA GLY A 36 -2.86 38.04 9.65
C GLY A 36 -3.61 36.77 10.08
N GLU A 37 -3.17 36.19 11.20
CA GLU A 37 -3.41 34.86 11.79
C GLU A 37 -4.88 34.39 12.03
N GLY A 38 -5.85 34.82 11.23
CA GLY A 38 -7.23 34.33 11.24
C GLY A 38 -7.41 33.17 10.27
N GLY A 39 -7.95 32.03 10.74
CA GLY A 39 -8.31 30.92 9.86
C GLY A 39 -9.27 31.36 8.73
N MET A 40 -9.23 30.66 7.58
CA MET A 40 -10.02 31.02 6.39
C MET A 40 -11.51 31.25 6.69
N ASP A 41 -12.01 32.41 6.27
CA ASP A 41 -13.42 32.75 6.37
C ASP A 41 -14.28 31.86 5.43
N LYS A 42 -15.57 31.75 5.73
CA LYS A 42 -16.53 30.94 4.96
C LYS A 42 -16.61 31.39 3.50
N GLU A 43 -16.53 32.69 3.25
CA GLU A 43 -16.56 33.25 1.88
C GLU A 43 -15.32 32.82 1.09
N GLN A 44 -14.13 32.90 1.71
CA GLN A 44 -12.85 32.47 1.12
C GLN A 44 -12.86 30.97 0.79
N ARG A 45 -13.40 30.13 1.68
CA ARG A 45 -13.56 28.69 1.43
C ARG A 45 -14.47 28.41 0.24
N MET A 46 -15.58 29.15 0.12
CA MET A 46 -16.51 28.99 -1.00
C MET A 46 -15.90 29.44 -2.33
N GLN A 47 -15.10 30.51 -2.33
CA GLN A 47 -14.36 30.95 -3.50
C GLN A 47 -13.31 29.91 -3.93
N MET A 48 -12.54 29.38 -2.98
CA MET A 48 -11.57 28.31 -3.23
C MET A 48 -12.22 27.04 -3.78
N LEU A 49 -13.36 26.63 -3.21
CA LEU A 49 -14.16 25.51 -3.72
C LEU A 49 -14.56 25.72 -5.18
N LYS A 50 -15.02 26.93 -5.54
CA LYS A 50 -15.41 27.25 -6.92
C LYS A 50 -14.21 27.26 -7.88
N MET A 51 -13.07 27.82 -7.47
CA MET A 51 -11.86 27.84 -8.30
C MET A 51 -11.33 26.43 -8.55
N HIS A 52 -11.19 25.63 -7.49
CA HIS A 52 -10.79 24.24 -7.59
C HIS A 52 -11.74 23.43 -8.48
N HIS A 53 -13.05 23.59 -8.29
CA HIS A 53 -14.07 22.94 -9.12
C HIS A 53 -13.94 23.30 -10.61
N LYS A 54 -13.62 24.56 -10.93
CA LYS A 54 -13.40 25.01 -12.30
C LYS A 54 -12.17 24.35 -12.93
N GLN A 55 -11.10 24.16 -12.16
CA GLN A 55 -9.86 23.52 -12.62
C GLN A 55 -10.03 22.01 -12.83
N THR A 56 -10.90 21.35 -12.06
CA THR A 56 -11.16 19.91 -12.14
C THR A 56 -12.41 19.55 -12.92
N LEU A 57 -13.05 20.49 -13.64
CA LEU A 57 -14.33 20.24 -14.31
C LEU A 57 -14.25 19.09 -15.34
N TRP A 58 -13.11 18.97 -16.03
CA TRP A 58 -12.85 17.91 -17.01
C TRP A 58 -12.87 16.50 -16.40
N VAL A 59 -12.56 16.38 -15.11
CA VAL A 59 -12.55 15.11 -14.38
C VAL A 59 -13.96 14.52 -14.33
N TYR A 60 -14.96 15.35 -14.01
CA TYR A 60 -16.35 14.92 -13.93
C TYR A 60 -16.91 14.51 -15.29
N TRP A 61 -16.51 15.22 -16.36
CA TRP A 61 -16.84 14.82 -17.73
C TRP A 61 -16.21 13.48 -18.10
N LEU A 62 -14.96 13.26 -17.72
CA LEU A 62 -14.28 11.99 -17.99
C LEU A 62 -14.94 10.82 -17.22
N ILE A 63 -15.42 11.04 -15.99
CA ILE A 63 -16.21 10.04 -15.25
C ILE A 63 -17.48 9.65 -16.03
N ILE A 64 -18.19 10.62 -16.62
CA ILE A 64 -19.39 10.37 -17.44
C ILE A 64 -19.03 9.57 -18.69
N LEU A 65 -17.94 9.93 -19.37
CA LEU A 65 -17.45 9.21 -20.56
C LEU A 65 -17.04 7.77 -20.24
N LEU A 66 -16.37 7.54 -19.10
CA LEU A 66 -16.07 6.20 -18.61
C LEU A 66 -17.35 5.42 -18.24
N GLY A 67 -18.39 6.11 -17.77
CA GLY A 67 -19.71 5.53 -17.58
C GLY A 67 -20.33 5.04 -18.90
N PHE A 68 -20.30 5.86 -19.95
CA PHE A 68 -20.72 5.44 -21.29
C PHE A 68 -19.89 4.28 -21.83
N TRP A 69 -18.56 4.31 -21.62
CA TRP A 69 -17.66 3.22 -22.00
C TRP A 69 -18.09 1.89 -21.38
N LEU A 70 -18.36 1.87 -20.08
CA LEU A 70 -18.80 0.66 -19.37
C LEU A 70 -20.18 0.15 -19.83
N VAL A 71 -21.11 1.04 -20.19
CA VAL A 71 -22.41 0.60 -20.76
C VAL A 71 -22.22 -0.03 -22.15
N ILE A 72 -21.32 0.52 -22.96
CA ILE A 72 -21.11 0.09 -24.34
C ILE A 72 -20.20 -1.15 -24.44
N ALA A 73 -19.26 -1.33 -23.51
CA ALA A 73 -18.31 -2.45 -23.52
C ALA A 73 -18.99 -3.84 -23.66
N PRO A 74 -19.96 -4.23 -22.82
CA PRO A 74 -20.66 -5.52 -22.96
C PRO A 74 -21.55 -5.61 -24.21
N LEU A 75 -21.96 -4.48 -24.80
CA LEU A 75 -22.73 -4.44 -26.05
C LEU A 75 -21.84 -4.60 -27.29
N THR A 76 -20.54 -4.32 -27.16
CA THR A 76 -19.56 -4.31 -28.26
C THR A 76 -18.69 -5.56 -28.24
N PHE A 77 -18.32 -6.03 -27.04
CA PHE A 77 -17.48 -7.20 -26.84
C PHE A 77 -18.30 -8.35 -26.26
N ASP A 78 -18.18 -9.53 -26.85
CA ASP A 78 -18.89 -10.72 -26.35
C ASP A 78 -18.26 -11.25 -25.06
N TYR A 79 -18.95 -11.00 -23.94
CA TYR A 79 -18.52 -11.45 -22.61
C TYR A 79 -18.62 -12.97 -22.44
N GLY A 80 -19.43 -13.63 -23.26
CA GLY A 80 -19.57 -15.09 -23.29
C GLY A 80 -18.49 -15.79 -24.11
N ASN A 81 -17.65 -15.05 -24.83
CA ASN A 81 -16.55 -15.64 -25.58
C ASN A 81 -15.39 -16.04 -24.66
N SER A 82 -14.80 -17.21 -24.93
CA SER A 82 -13.56 -17.70 -24.31
C SER A 82 -13.62 -17.70 -22.77
N ILE A 83 -14.67 -18.33 -22.21
CA ILE A 83 -14.85 -18.44 -20.77
C ILE A 83 -13.72 -19.26 -20.16
N ALA A 84 -12.87 -18.58 -19.40
CA ALA A 84 -11.77 -19.15 -18.64
C ALA A 84 -12.29 -19.90 -17.42
N GLN A 85 -11.74 -21.11 -17.26
CA GLN A 85 -11.92 -21.94 -16.09
C GLN A 85 -10.75 -21.70 -15.13
N PRO A 86 -11.00 -21.58 -13.81
CA PRO A 86 -9.95 -21.44 -12.83
C PRO A 86 -8.90 -22.54 -12.95
N SER A 87 -7.65 -22.20 -12.63
CA SER A 87 -6.59 -23.21 -12.59
C SER A 87 -6.88 -24.27 -11.54
N GLY A 88 -6.31 -25.47 -11.73
CA GLY A 88 -6.37 -26.53 -10.73
C GLY A 88 -7.76 -27.14 -10.52
N GLY A 89 -8.71 -26.91 -11.43
CA GLY A 89 -10.04 -27.51 -11.38
C GLY A 89 -10.92 -27.01 -10.23
N ARG A 90 -10.69 -25.78 -9.77
CA ARG A 90 -11.41 -25.20 -8.64
C ARG A 90 -12.90 -25.07 -8.93
N SER A 91 -13.73 -25.57 -8.01
CA SER A 91 -15.19 -25.39 -8.10
C SER A 91 -15.56 -23.93 -7.85
N LEU A 92 -16.39 -23.38 -8.72
CA LEU A 92 -16.94 -22.03 -8.57
C LEU A 92 -18.33 -22.09 -7.93
N TRP A 93 -18.67 -21.06 -7.15
CA TRP A 93 -20.04 -20.92 -6.60
C TRP A 93 -21.04 -20.33 -7.60
N LEU A 94 -20.56 -19.92 -8.78
CA LEU A 94 -21.38 -19.42 -9.88
C LEU A 94 -21.15 -20.31 -11.11
N SER A 95 -22.21 -20.60 -11.83
CA SER A 95 -22.10 -21.20 -13.16
C SER A 95 -21.55 -20.20 -14.16
N ASP A 96 -20.96 -20.69 -15.25
CA ASP A 96 -20.39 -19.84 -16.30
C ASP A 96 -21.40 -18.85 -16.89
N ALA A 97 -22.64 -19.31 -17.13
CA ALA A 97 -23.72 -18.44 -17.59
C ALA A 97 -24.04 -17.32 -16.58
N MET A 98 -24.00 -17.62 -15.28
CA MET A 98 -24.20 -16.60 -14.23
C MET A 98 -23.03 -15.62 -14.16
N ARG A 99 -21.77 -16.09 -14.26
CA ARG A 99 -20.58 -15.23 -14.25
C ARG A 99 -20.64 -14.22 -15.39
N VAL A 100 -20.94 -14.68 -16.61
CA VAL A 100 -21.10 -13.82 -17.79
C VAL A 100 -22.22 -12.80 -17.59
N ASN A 101 -23.40 -13.27 -17.18
CA ASN A 101 -24.58 -12.40 -17.02
C ASN A 101 -24.38 -11.35 -15.90
N ILE A 102 -23.79 -11.75 -14.77
CA ILE A 102 -23.49 -10.83 -13.67
C ILE A 102 -22.49 -9.77 -14.12
N MET A 103 -21.39 -10.15 -14.78
CA MET A 103 -20.40 -9.17 -15.25
C MET A 103 -20.96 -8.26 -16.34
N TYR A 104 -21.81 -8.78 -17.22
CA TYR A 104 -22.51 -7.99 -18.23
C TYR A 104 -23.36 -6.88 -17.61
N TRP A 105 -24.21 -7.21 -16.63
CA TRP A 105 -25.04 -6.21 -15.95
C TRP A 105 -24.26 -5.35 -14.96
N ASN A 106 -23.21 -5.89 -14.34
CA ASN A 106 -22.32 -5.15 -13.47
C ASN A 106 -21.81 -3.89 -14.17
N ASP A 107 -21.29 -4.03 -15.39
CA ASP A 107 -20.68 -2.93 -16.13
C ASP A 107 -21.72 -1.91 -16.57
N ILE A 108 -22.88 -2.39 -17.04
CA ILE A 108 -24.01 -1.52 -17.40
C ILE A 108 -24.48 -0.70 -16.19
N ILE A 109 -24.71 -1.34 -15.05
CA ILE A 109 -25.20 -0.67 -13.83
C ILE A 109 -24.14 0.31 -13.32
N CYS A 110 -22.88 -0.09 -13.22
CA CYS A 110 -21.79 0.79 -12.83
C CYS A 110 -21.67 1.97 -13.79
N GLY A 111 -21.77 1.73 -15.09
CA GLY A 111 -21.73 2.75 -16.12
C GLY A 111 -22.84 3.81 -15.95
N PHE A 112 -24.09 3.38 -15.76
CA PHE A 112 -25.20 4.29 -15.49
C PHE A 112 -25.03 5.07 -14.18
N LEU A 113 -24.56 4.42 -13.10
CA LEU A 113 -24.27 5.10 -11.85
C LEU A 113 -23.21 6.19 -12.05
N LEU A 114 -22.12 5.91 -12.78
CA LEU A 114 -21.08 6.90 -13.08
C LEU A 114 -21.61 8.04 -13.95
N MET A 115 -22.49 7.78 -14.91
CA MET A 115 -23.13 8.83 -15.70
C MET A 115 -23.99 9.75 -14.81
N ILE A 116 -24.84 9.19 -13.95
CA ILE A 116 -25.72 9.95 -13.06
C ILE A 116 -24.91 10.75 -12.04
N PHE A 117 -24.00 10.10 -11.33
CA PHE A 117 -23.22 10.74 -10.26
C PHE A 117 -22.12 11.64 -10.80
N GLY A 118 -21.54 11.33 -11.96
CA GLY A 118 -20.64 12.22 -12.69
C GLY A 118 -21.36 13.49 -13.14
N TRP A 119 -22.56 13.39 -13.72
CA TRP A 119 -23.37 14.55 -14.11
C TRP A 119 -23.75 15.42 -12.91
N ARG A 120 -24.19 14.80 -11.81
CA ARG A 120 -24.46 15.53 -10.55
C ARG A 120 -23.23 16.25 -10.02
N SER A 121 -22.04 15.68 -10.22
CA SER A 121 -20.77 16.26 -9.79
C SER A 121 -20.29 17.41 -10.67
N LEU A 122 -20.92 17.70 -11.82
CA LEU A 122 -20.68 18.94 -12.57
C LEU A 122 -21.11 20.18 -11.78
N THR A 123 -22.05 20.03 -10.84
CA THR A 123 -22.44 21.09 -9.92
C THR A 123 -21.51 21.12 -8.70
N PRO A 124 -20.99 22.30 -8.30
CA PRO A 124 -20.15 22.41 -7.11
C PRO A 124 -20.85 21.91 -5.84
N ASN A 125 -20.05 21.53 -4.84
CA ASN A 125 -20.51 21.15 -3.49
C ASN A 125 -21.43 19.91 -3.44
N ARG A 126 -21.12 18.88 -4.24
CA ARG A 126 -21.81 17.57 -4.22
C ARG A 126 -20.87 16.43 -3.82
N PRO A 127 -20.31 16.42 -2.59
CA PRO A 127 -19.31 15.43 -2.20
C PRO A 127 -19.84 13.99 -2.18
N ILE A 128 -21.13 13.80 -1.88
CA ILE A 128 -21.76 12.47 -1.88
C ILE A 128 -21.69 11.84 -3.27
N SER A 129 -21.93 12.62 -4.34
CA SER A 129 -21.86 12.11 -5.71
C SER A 129 -20.47 11.59 -6.07
N MET A 130 -19.43 12.29 -5.61
CA MET A 130 -18.04 11.86 -5.81
C MET A 130 -17.69 10.61 -5.00
N TRP A 131 -18.17 10.51 -3.76
CA TRP A 131 -17.98 9.30 -2.97
C TRP A 131 -18.67 8.09 -3.58
N VAL A 132 -19.91 8.24 -4.07
CA VAL A 132 -20.59 7.15 -4.78
C VAL A 132 -19.82 6.72 -6.02
N ALA A 133 -19.35 7.65 -6.84
CA ALA A 133 -18.50 7.33 -7.99
C ALA A 133 -17.20 6.62 -7.58
N CYS A 134 -16.56 7.05 -6.49
CA CYS A 134 -15.38 6.36 -5.94
C CYS A 134 -15.71 4.93 -5.51
N PHE A 135 -16.84 4.71 -4.83
CA PHE A 135 -17.27 3.36 -4.42
C PHE A 135 -17.60 2.48 -5.63
N VAL A 136 -18.12 3.04 -6.72
CA VAL A 136 -18.27 2.30 -7.99
C VAL A 136 -16.89 1.90 -8.54
N GLY A 137 -15.90 2.78 -8.53
CA GLY A 137 -14.53 2.45 -8.93
C GLY A 137 -13.87 1.37 -8.07
N ILE A 138 -14.11 1.41 -6.74
CA ILE A 138 -13.71 0.35 -5.80
C ILE A 138 -14.40 -0.96 -6.19
N TRP A 139 -15.72 -0.93 -6.38
CA TRP A 139 -16.51 -2.11 -6.74
C TRP A 139 -16.06 -2.75 -8.06
N LEU A 140 -15.72 -1.95 -9.08
CA LEU A 140 -15.18 -2.45 -10.35
C LEU A 140 -13.85 -3.21 -10.20
N ASN A 141 -13.06 -2.94 -9.16
CA ASN A 141 -11.87 -3.75 -8.86
C ASN A 141 -12.22 -5.05 -8.12
N PHE A 142 -13.26 -5.03 -7.28
CA PHE A 142 -13.71 -6.21 -6.52
C PHE A 142 -14.52 -7.19 -7.38
N ALA A 143 -15.40 -6.70 -8.25
CA ALA A 143 -16.37 -7.52 -8.99
C ALA A 143 -15.69 -8.62 -9.85
N PRO A 144 -14.61 -8.36 -10.61
CA PRO A 144 -13.91 -9.39 -11.35
C PRO A 144 -13.28 -10.48 -10.47
N VAL A 145 -12.87 -10.14 -9.25
CA VAL A 145 -12.26 -11.09 -8.30
C VAL A 145 -13.34 -11.92 -7.60
N ILE A 146 -14.41 -11.28 -7.15
CA ILE A 146 -15.54 -11.95 -6.50
C ILE A 146 -16.25 -12.85 -7.50
N PHE A 147 -16.69 -12.32 -8.64
CA PHE A 147 -17.49 -13.09 -9.59
C PHE A 147 -16.68 -13.96 -10.54
N TRP A 148 -15.35 -14.05 -10.34
CA TRP A 148 -14.45 -14.80 -11.21
C TRP A 148 -14.63 -14.41 -12.66
N ALA A 149 -14.16 -13.21 -13.04
CA ALA A 149 -14.38 -12.64 -14.37
C ALA A 149 -14.17 -13.70 -15.49
N PRO A 150 -15.18 -13.93 -16.35
CA PRO A 150 -15.17 -15.02 -17.33
C PRO A 150 -13.97 -15.00 -18.28
N ASN A 151 -13.45 -13.83 -18.64
CA ASN A 151 -12.32 -13.72 -19.55
C ASN A 151 -11.40 -12.55 -19.16
N ALA A 152 -10.20 -12.55 -19.76
CA ALA A 152 -9.16 -11.57 -19.45
C ALA A 152 -9.55 -10.13 -19.83
N PHE A 153 -10.42 -9.96 -20.84
CA PHE A 153 -10.90 -8.65 -21.26
C PHE A 153 -11.69 -7.98 -20.12
N ILE A 154 -12.70 -8.67 -19.59
CA ILE A 154 -13.55 -8.16 -18.50
C ILE A 154 -12.67 -7.80 -17.30
N TYR A 155 -11.81 -8.72 -16.88
CA TYR A 155 -10.92 -8.48 -15.73
C TYR A 155 -10.03 -7.25 -15.91
N ASN A 156 -9.39 -7.11 -17.08
CA ASN A 156 -8.51 -5.97 -17.34
C ASN A 156 -9.28 -4.66 -17.51
N ASN A 157 -10.41 -4.68 -18.21
CA ASN A 157 -11.25 -3.51 -18.43
C ASN A 157 -11.75 -2.93 -17.10
N ASP A 158 -12.35 -3.77 -16.26
CA ASP A 158 -13.00 -3.32 -15.04
C ASP A 158 -11.98 -2.84 -14.00
N THR A 159 -10.87 -3.57 -13.84
CA THR A 159 -9.81 -3.14 -12.93
C THR A 159 -9.17 -1.82 -13.39
N LEU A 160 -8.90 -1.67 -14.69
CA LEU A 160 -8.33 -0.43 -15.24
C LEU A 160 -9.30 0.75 -15.10
N VAL A 161 -10.56 0.59 -15.52
CA VAL A 161 -11.57 1.64 -15.40
C VAL A 161 -11.82 1.96 -13.93
N GLY A 162 -11.89 0.96 -13.06
CA GLY A 162 -12.04 1.13 -11.62
C GLY A 162 -10.91 1.98 -11.02
N VAL A 163 -9.66 1.68 -11.37
CA VAL A 163 -8.48 2.48 -10.96
C VAL A 163 -8.59 3.92 -11.47
N LEU A 164 -8.96 4.12 -12.74
CA LEU A 164 -9.15 5.46 -13.32
C LEU A 164 -10.24 6.24 -12.58
N ILE A 165 -11.37 5.60 -12.26
CA ILE A 165 -12.45 6.23 -11.51
C ILE A 165 -12.00 6.60 -10.10
N ILE A 166 -11.26 5.73 -9.39
CA ILE A 166 -10.70 6.07 -8.07
C ILE A 166 -9.76 7.29 -8.20
N ALA A 167 -8.86 7.27 -9.19
CA ALA A 167 -7.93 8.38 -9.42
C ALA A 167 -8.66 9.70 -9.71
N LEU A 168 -9.64 9.67 -10.61
CA LEU A 168 -10.45 10.82 -10.98
C LEU A 168 -11.35 11.30 -9.84
N THR A 169 -11.75 10.43 -8.90
CA THR A 169 -12.69 10.84 -7.86
C THR A 169 -12.04 11.38 -6.60
N ILE A 170 -10.92 10.79 -6.16
CA ILE A 170 -10.32 11.11 -4.86
C ILE A 170 -8.83 11.48 -4.91
N LEU A 171 -8.09 11.11 -5.96
CA LEU A 171 -6.65 11.39 -6.04
C LEU A 171 -6.36 12.72 -6.74
N ILE A 172 -6.92 12.92 -7.93
CA ILE A 172 -6.69 14.11 -8.77
C ILE A 172 -7.35 15.37 -8.17
N PRO A 173 -8.69 15.42 -7.95
CA PRO A 173 -9.32 16.55 -7.29
C PRO A 173 -9.10 16.55 -5.77
N GLY A 174 -8.47 15.51 -5.22
CA GLY A 174 -8.40 15.29 -3.78
C GLY A 174 -9.74 14.84 -3.17
N MET A 175 -9.69 14.52 -1.86
CA MET A 175 -10.85 14.03 -1.13
C MET A 175 -12.07 14.97 -1.26
N PRO A 176 -13.27 14.43 -1.53
CA PRO A 176 -14.48 15.23 -1.55
C PRO A 176 -14.68 15.99 -0.23
N ASN A 177 -14.99 17.29 -0.34
CA ASN A 177 -15.18 18.21 0.80
C ASN A 177 -13.92 18.57 1.61
N MET A 178 -12.71 18.27 1.10
CA MET A 178 -11.46 18.54 1.83
C MET A 178 -11.26 20.02 2.17
N ILE A 179 -11.59 20.95 1.26
CA ILE A 179 -11.38 22.39 1.47
C ILE A 179 -12.13 22.89 2.73
N THR A 180 -13.26 22.27 3.05
CA THR A 180 -14.05 22.55 4.26
C THR A 180 -13.34 22.11 5.56
N TYR A 181 -12.53 21.05 5.49
CA TYR A 181 -11.84 20.45 6.64
C TYR A 181 -10.33 20.74 6.68
N MET A 182 -9.82 21.50 5.72
CA MET A 182 -8.39 21.80 5.62
C MET A 182 -7.93 22.57 6.87
N LYS A 183 -6.91 22.05 7.54
CA LYS A 183 -6.28 22.63 8.72
C LYS A 183 -4.81 22.90 8.43
N MET A 184 -4.42 24.16 8.50
CA MET A 184 -3.02 24.59 8.45
C MET A 184 -2.27 24.10 9.70
N GLY A 185 -0.94 24.08 9.62
CA GLY A 185 -0.05 23.69 10.73
C GLY A 185 1.02 22.68 10.30
N SER A 186 1.81 22.21 11.27
CA SER A 186 3.03 21.45 11.04
C SER A 186 2.91 20.30 10.03
N SER A 187 3.96 20.15 9.22
CA SER A 187 4.17 19.00 8.36
C SER A 187 4.88 17.86 9.08
N VAL A 188 5.74 18.17 10.05
CA VAL A 188 6.49 17.18 10.86
C VAL A 188 5.72 16.86 12.15
N PRO A 189 5.57 15.58 12.55
CA PRO A 189 4.97 15.23 13.83
C PRO A 189 5.78 15.81 15.01
N PRO A 190 5.13 16.24 16.11
CA PRO A 190 5.84 16.84 17.24
C PRO A 190 6.91 15.92 17.83
N GLY A 191 8.14 16.45 17.96
CA GLY A 191 9.31 15.71 18.46
C GLY A 191 9.95 14.73 17.46
N TRP A 192 9.47 14.65 16.22
CA TRP A 192 10.08 13.81 15.19
C TRP A 192 11.18 14.55 14.43
N SER A 193 12.22 13.83 14.02
CA SER A 193 13.35 14.38 13.24
C SER A 193 13.12 14.40 11.73
N TYR A 194 12.03 13.80 11.25
CA TYR A 194 11.60 13.76 9.85
C TYR A 194 10.08 13.59 9.75
N ASN A 195 9.55 13.78 8.53
CA ASN A 195 8.13 13.58 8.25
C ASN A 195 7.87 12.19 7.64
N PRO A 196 7.15 11.30 8.34
CA PRO A 196 6.85 9.97 7.81
C PRO A 196 5.83 9.97 6.66
N SER A 197 5.07 11.06 6.50
CA SER A 197 4.14 11.24 5.39
C SER A 197 4.78 11.97 4.19
N SER A 198 6.10 12.22 4.20
CA SER A 198 6.79 12.95 3.14
C SER A 198 6.64 12.27 1.77
N TRP A 199 6.74 13.04 0.69
CA TRP A 199 6.72 12.46 -0.67
C TRP A 199 7.86 11.47 -0.93
N PRO A 200 9.11 11.71 -0.47
CA PRO A 200 10.19 10.72 -0.47
C PRO A 200 9.79 9.36 0.11
N GLN A 201 9.19 9.30 1.30
CA GLN A 201 8.80 8.01 1.86
C GLN A 201 7.64 7.36 1.10
N ARG A 202 6.71 8.16 0.59
CA ARG A 202 5.56 7.63 -0.14
C ARG A 202 5.91 7.08 -1.52
N TRP A 203 6.81 7.71 -2.28
CA TRP A 203 7.13 7.19 -3.62
C TRP A 203 7.75 5.80 -3.58
N ILE A 204 8.64 5.51 -2.60
CA ILE A 204 9.25 4.18 -2.51
C ILE A 204 8.18 3.13 -2.17
N MET A 205 7.24 3.45 -1.28
CA MET A 205 6.10 2.57 -0.99
C MET A 205 5.19 2.37 -2.21
N ILE A 206 4.94 3.41 -3.00
CA ILE A 206 4.17 3.32 -4.25
C ILE A 206 4.88 2.41 -5.26
N VAL A 207 6.19 2.54 -5.42
CA VAL A 207 6.97 1.70 -6.33
C VAL A 207 6.95 0.24 -5.88
N LEU A 208 7.16 -0.02 -4.60
CA LEU A 208 7.10 -1.39 -4.05
C LEU A 208 5.69 -1.98 -4.19
N GLY A 209 4.64 -1.22 -3.88
CA GLY A 209 3.25 -1.64 -4.07
C GLY A 209 2.92 -1.92 -5.53
N PHE A 210 3.43 -1.12 -6.48
CA PHE A 210 3.29 -1.40 -7.91
C PHE A 210 4.02 -2.67 -8.35
N LEU A 211 5.24 -2.92 -7.86
CA LEU A 211 5.96 -4.16 -8.14
C LEU A 211 5.21 -5.38 -7.56
N GLY A 212 4.69 -5.27 -6.34
CA GLY A 212 3.84 -6.28 -5.71
C GLY A 212 2.56 -6.53 -6.52
N TRP A 213 1.94 -5.48 -7.05
CA TRP A 213 0.80 -5.56 -7.95
C TRP A 213 1.13 -6.31 -9.25
N VAL A 214 2.27 -6.02 -9.89
CA VAL A 214 2.69 -6.72 -11.12
C VAL A 214 2.83 -8.22 -10.86
N VAL A 215 3.50 -8.60 -9.77
CA VAL A 215 3.69 -10.00 -9.41
C VAL A 215 2.36 -10.68 -9.08
N SER A 216 1.52 -10.04 -8.28
CA SER A 216 0.25 -10.63 -7.85
C SER A 216 -0.74 -10.73 -9.01
N ARG A 217 -0.76 -9.74 -9.90
CA ARG A 217 -1.57 -9.77 -11.12
C ARG A 217 -1.14 -10.90 -12.05
N TYR A 218 0.16 -11.15 -12.18
CA TYR A 218 0.68 -12.28 -12.94
C TYR A 218 0.17 -13.61 -12.36
N LEU A 219 0.33 -13.82 -11.05
CA LEU A 219 -0.16 -15.02 -10.37
C LEU A 219 -1.68 -15.17 -10.46
N GLY A 220 -2.42 -14.07 -10.25
CA GLY A 220 -3.88 -14.03 -10.38
C GLY A 220 -4.36 -14.36 -11.79
N SER A 221 -3.63 -13.93 -12.84
CA SER A 221 -4.00 -14.25 -14.23
C SER A 221 -3.91 -15.75 -14.53
N PHE A 222 -2.93 -16.44 -13.94
CA PHE A 222 -2.84 -17.90 -14.01
C PHE A 222 -4.02 -18.55 -13.28
N GLN A 223 -4.30 -18.10 -12.05
CA GLN A 223 -5.36 -18.70 -11.23
C GLN A 223 -6.77 -18.47 -11.74
N LEU A 224 -7.03 -17.32 -12.36
CA LEU A 224 -8.28 -17.04 -13.05
C LEU A 224 -8.42 -17.82 -14.38
N GLY A 225 -7.36 -18.49 -14.83
CA GLY A 225 -7.37 -19.34 -16.02
C GLY A 225 -7.08 -18.62 -17.33
N TYR A 226 -6.61 -17.36 -17.28
CA TYR A 226 -6.29 -16.60 -18.49
C TYR A 226 -4.99 -17.07 -19.14
N ASN A 227 -4.08 -17.59 -18.32
CA ASN A 227 -2.81 -18.17 -18.76
C ASN A 227 -2.76 -19.65 -18.35
N GLY A 228 -2.52 -20.54 -19.32
CA GLY A 228 -2.42 -21.99 -19.07
C GLY A 228 -1.09 -22.44 -18.44
N PHE A 229 -0.13 -21.53 -18.28
CA PHE A 229 1.17 -21.81 -17.67
C PHE A 229 1.60 -20.68 -16.74
N ALA A 230 2.35 -21.03 -15.69
CA ALA A 230 3.07 -20.09 -14.85
C ALA A 230 4.57 -20.31 -15.07
N TRP A 231 5.22 -19.39 -15.76
CA TRP A 231 6.67 -19.37 -15.90
C TRP A 231 7.29 -19.20 -14.52
N ASP A 232 8.38 -19.90 -14.24
CA ASP A 232 9.15 -19.75 -13.01
C ASP A 232 10.63 -20.02 -13.27
N PRO A 233 11.55 -19.08 -12.96
CA PRO A 233 12.97 -19.20 -13.28
C PRO A 233 13.77 -20.11 -12.34
N PHE A 234 13.29 -20.40 -11.13
CA PHE A 234 14.05 -21.17 -10.13
C PHE A 234 13.39 -22.49 -9.73
N PHE A 235 12.06 -22.55 -9.69
CA PHE A 235 11.29 -23.69 -9.18
C PHE A 235 10.41 -24.37 -10.24
N GLY A 236 10.33 -23.84 -11.46
CA GLY A 236 9.61 -24.48 -12.58
C GLY A 236 8.16 -24.85 -12.23
N GLU A 237 7.80 -26.12 -12.42
CA GLU A 237 6.43 -26.62 -12.18
C GLU A 237 5.98 -26.59 -10.71
N SER A 238 6.90 -26.47 -9.75
CA SER A 238 6.56 -26.33 -8.32
C SER A 238 5.64 -25.14 -8.08
N THR A 239 5.80 -24.05 -8.84
CA THR A 239 4.91 -22.87 -8.75
C THR A 239 3.47 -23.21 -9.11
N ILE A 240 3.25 -24.04 -10.12
CA ILE A 240 1.91 -24.49 -10.51
C ILE A 240 1.28 -25.32 -9.39
N LYS A 241 2.07 -26.17 -8.71
CA LYS A 241 1.61 -26.96 -7.56
C LYS A 241 1.26 -26.08 -6.36
N VAL A 242 2.04 -25.04 -6.09
CA VAL A 242 1.75 -24.05 -5.04
C VAL A 242 0.45 -23.30 -5.33
N LEU A 243 0.30 -22.78 -6.56
CA LEU A 243 -0.88 -21.98 -6.95
C LEU A 243 -2.17 -22.79 -7.05
N ASN A 244 -2.08 -24.11 -7.26
CA ASN A 244 -3.21 -25.05 -7.29
C ASN A 244 -3.31 -25.89 -6.00
N SER A 245 -2.58 -25.51 -4.95
CA SER A 245 -2.58 -26.24 -3.69
C SER A 245 -3.91 -26.08 -2.94
N LYS A 246 -4.20 -27.01 -2.02
CA LYS A 246 -5.34 -26.89 -1.09
C LYS A 246 -5.29 -25.60 -0.27
N MET A 247 -4.08 -25.12 0.03
CA MET A 247 -3.88 -23.87 0.76
C MET A 247 -4.31 -22.66 -0.09
N SER A 248 -3.88 -22.59 -1.34
CA SER A 248 -4.31 -21.51 -2.25
C SER A 248 -5.82 -21.57 -2.54
N HIS A 249 -6.38 -22.77 -2.59
CA HIS A 249 -7.82 -23.01 -2.76
C HIS A 249 -8.64 -22.85 -1.47
N SER A 250 -8.03 -22.50 -0.34
CA SER A 250 -8.75 -22.39 0.95
C SER A 250 -9.63 -21.14 1.03
N LEU A 251 -9.26 -20.07 0.30
CA LEU A 251 -10.11 -18.90 0.14
C LEU A 251 -11.25 -19.20 -0.85
N PRO A 252 -12.33 -18.42 -0.89
CA PRO A 252 -13.30 -18.54 -1.97
C PRO A 252 -12.71 -18.02 -3.29
N VAL A 253 -11.96 -16.91 -3.26
CA VAL A 253 -11.39 -16.23 -4.44
C VAL A 253 -9.93 -16.64 -4.72
N SER A 254 -9.41 -16.33 -5.91
CA SER A 254 -7.98 -16.43 -6.22
C SER A 254 -7.17 -15.55 -5.27
N ASP A 255 -6.21 -16.14 -4.56
CA ASP A 255 -5.32 -15.43 -3.63
C ASP A 255 -4.37 -14.47 -4.38
N GLY A 256 -3.90 -14.84 -5.57
CA GLY A 256 -3.12 -13.96 -6.45
C GLY A 256 -3.92 -12.74 -6.93
N ALA A 257 -5.16 -12.94 -7.37
CA ALA A 257 -6.04 -11.84 -7.77
C ALA A 257 -6.46 -10.96 -6.58
N PHE A 258 -6.66 -11.56 -5.40
CA PHE A 258 -6.90 -10.82 -4.16
C PHE A 258 -5.68 -10.03 -3.72
N GLY A 259 -4.46 -10.57 -3.90
CA GLY A 259 -3.21 -9.84 -3.72
C GLY A 259 -3.12 -8.64 -4.67
N ALA A 260 -3.43 -8.83 -5.95
CA ALA A 260 -3.45 -7.73 -6.93
C ALA A 260 -4.45 -6.64 -6.54
N LEU A 261 -5.62 -7.01 -6.00
CA LEU A 261 -6.59 -6.07 -5.46
C LEU A 261 -6.02 -5.29 -4.26
N ALA A 262 -5.40 -5.97 -3.29
CA ALA A 262 -4.79 -5.33 -2.13
C ALA A 262 -3.69 -4.32 -2.55
N TYR A 263 -2.75 -4.76 -3.40
CA TYR A 263 -1.69 -3.90 -3.91
C TYR A 263 -2.22 -2.71 -4.72
N THR A 264 -3.33 -2.89 -5.45
CA THR A 264 -4.01 -1.78 -6.16
C THR A 264 -4.42 -0.69 -5.18
N PHE A 265 -5.02 -1.04 -4.05
CA PHE A 265 -5.38 -0.05 -3.03
C PHE A 265 -4.16 0.52 -2.30
N GLU A 266 -3.15 -0.29 -2.01
CA GLU A 266 -1.93 0.17 -1.34
C GLU A 266 -1.25 1.30 -2.13
N PHE A 267 -0.93 1.09 -3.41
CA PHE A 267 -0.22 2.12 -4.16
C PHE A 267 -1.13 3.35 -4.42
N LEU A 268 -2.44 3.16 -4.63
CA LEU A 268 -3.39 4.29 -4.80
C LEU A 268 -3.51 5.13 -3.53
N MET A 269 -3.56 4.49 -2.36
CA MET A 269 -3.51 5.17 -1.06
C MET A 269 -2.16 5.84 -0.83
N GLY A 270 -1.06 5.31 -1.37
CA GLY A 270 0.24 5.99 -1.39
C GLY A 270 0.19 7.38 -2.05
N TRP A 271 -0.49 7.50 -3.20
CA TRP A 271 -0.73 8.79 -3.86
C TRP A 271 -1.70 9.72 -3.11
N MET A 272 -2.60 9.13 -2.32
CA MET A 272 -3.58 9.88 -1.56
C MET A 272 -2.93 10.60 -0.37
N GLY A 273 -2.80 11.92 -0.43
CA GLY A 273 -2.29 12.65 0.73
C GLY A 273 -1.48 13.90 0.41
N SER A 274 -1.49 14.85 1.33
CA SER A 274 -0.37 15.79 1.47
C SER A 274 0.64 15.24 2.50
N PRO A 275 1.83 15.83 2.63
CA PRO A 275 2.78 15.50 3.70
C PRO A 275 2.25 15.71 5.13
N THR A 276 1.03 16.22 5.31
CA THR A 276 0.39 16.37 6.62
C THR A 276 -0.67 15.27 6.88
N ARG A 277 -0.74 14.22 6.05
CA ARG A 277 -1.85 13.25 6.09
C ARG A 277 -1.95 12.47 7.40
N TRP A 278 -0.84 12.23 8.10
CA TRP A 278 -0.81 11.68 9.45
C TRP A 278 -1.74 12.41 10.44
N ARG A 279 -1.94 13.74 10.26
CA ARG A 279 -2.86 14.54 11.08
C ARG A 279 -4.15 14.95 10.37
N THR A 280 -4.14 15.12 9.04
CA THR A 280 -5.32 15.59 8.31
C THR A 280 -6.26 14.48 7.88
N MET A 281 -5.77 13.24 7.77
CA MET A 281 -6.55 12.06 7.39
C MET A 281 -6.15 10.81 8.20
N PRO A 282 -6.29 10.80 9.55
CA PRO A 282 -5.94 9.65 10.38
C PRO A 282 -6.63 8.34 9.95
N TRP A 283 -7.88 8.43 9.50
CA TRP A 283 -8.62 7.28 8.98
C TRP A 283 -7.92 6.60 7.80
N MET A 284 -7.36 7.39 6.88
CA MET A 284 -6.72 6.88 5.67
C MET A 284 -5.41 6.18 6.03
N VAL A 285 -4.60 6.80 6.88
CA VAL A 285 -3.39 6.17 7.44
C VAL A 285 -3.72 4.88 8.17
N THR A 286 -4.86 4.83 8.88
CA THR A 286 -5.29 3.60 9.56
C THR A 286 -5.58 2.48 8.56
N PHE A 287 -6.33 2.75 7.49
CA PHE A 287 -6.59 1.72 6.47
C PHE A 287 -5.34 1.33 5.70
N PHE A 288 -4.47 2.30 5.36
CA PHE A 288 -3.20 2.01 4.70
C PHE A 288 -2.31 1.12 5.58
N GLY A 289 -2.19 1.44 6.87
CA GLY A 289 -1.50 0.60 7.85
C GLY A 289 -2.13 -0.79 8.01
N ILE A 290 -3.46 -0.92 7.97
CA ILE A 290 -4.16 -2.22 8.01
C ILE A 290 -3.88 -3.05 6.75
N LEU A 291 -3.84 -2.41 5.58
CA LEU A 291 -3.51 -3.09 4.33
C LEU A 291 -2.06 -3.59 4.38
N VAL A 292 -1.08 -2.71 4.64
CA VAL A 292 0.33 -3.08 4.55
C VAL A 292 0.78 -4.01 5.68
N ILE A 293 0.45 -3.71 6.94
CA ILE A 293 1.03 -4.42 8.10
C ILE A 293 0.32 -5.78 8.31
N PRO A 294 -0.99 -5.85 8.70
CA PRO A 294 -1.71 -7.11 8.81
C PRO A 294 -1.72 -7.98 7.56
N LEU A 295 -2.09 -7.46 6.36
CA LEU A 295 -2.11 -8.32 5.17
C LEU A 295 -0.70 -8.74 4.77
N GLY A 296 0.30 -7.89 5.03
CA GLY A 296 1.69 -8.29 4.88
C GLY A 296 2.08 -9.49 5.75
N LEU A 297 1.66 -9.51 7.01
CA LEU A 297 1.86 -10.67 7.89
C LEU A 297 1.07 -11.91 7.43
N VAL A 298 -0.12 -11.75 6.85
CA VAL A 298 -0.86 -12.85 6.22
C VAL A 298 -0.10 -13.42 5.03
N HIS A 299 0.52 -12.58 4.20
CA HIS A 299 1.33 -13.01 3.07
C HIS A 299 2.59 -13.79 3.53
N ILE A 300 3.21 -13.37 4.63
CA ILE A 300 4.30 -14.12 5.27
C ILE A 300 3.85 -15.52 5.69
N PHE A 301 2.65 -15.65 6.27
CA PHE A 301 2.08 -16.95 6.59
C PHE A 301 1.90 -17.83 5.35
N LEU A 302 1.42 -17.26 4.23
CA LEU A 302 1.28 -17.99 2.97
C LEU A 302 2.64 -18.47 2.44
N VAL A 303 3.68 -17.66 2.55
CA VAL A 303 5.05 -18.02 2.14
C VAL A 303 5.60 -19.17 2.99
N ILE A 304 5.42 -19.11 4.31
CA ILE A 304 5.85 -20.17 5.24
C ILE A 304 5.09 -21.48 4.95
N SER A 305 3.83 -21.38 4.54
CA SER A 305 3.01 -22.56 4.23
C SER A 305 3.47 -23.31 2.98
N GLN A 306 4.22 -22.69 2.06
CA GLN A 306 4.66 -23.33 0.81
C GLN A 306 5.53 -24.56 1.06
N PRO A 307 6.68 -24.47 1.75
CA PRO A 307 7.48 -25.64 2.04
C PRO A 307 6.86 -26.58 3.08
N ILE A 308 6.08 -26.06 4.04
CA ILE A 308 5.60 -26.86 5.19
C ILE A 308 4.32 -27.64 4.87
N VAL A 309 3.38 -27.01 4.16
CA VAL A 309 2.05 -27.56 3.90
C VAL A 309 1.94 -28.10 2.47
N VAL A 310 2.57 -27.43 1.51
CA VAL A 310 2.53 -27.84 0.09
C VAL A 310 3.71 -28.73 -0.28
N GLY A 311 4.86 -28.56 0.37
CA GLY A 311 6.09 -29.27 0.00
C GLY A 311 6.71 -28.76 -1.30
N GLU A 312 6.43 -27.51 -1.67
CA GLU A 312 6.86 -26.92 -2.95
C GLU A 312 7.21 -25.43 -2.76
N TRP A 313 7.90 -24.86 -3.75
CA TRP A 313 8.32 -23.45 -3.72
C TRP A 313 7.77 -22.68 -4.92
N CYS A 314 7.62 -21.37 -4.73
CA CYS A 314 7.17 -20.45 -5.76
C CYS A 314 8.03 -19.18 -5.80
N THR A 315 8.73 -18.93 -6.91
CA THR A 315 9.66 -17.78 -7.04
C THR A 315 8.91 -16.47 -6.87
N PHE A 316 7.81 -16.32 -7.60
CA PHE A 316 7.03 -15.08 -7.60
C PHE A 316 6.36 -14.82 -6.25
N CYS A 317 6.03 -15.86 -5.50
CA CYS A 317 5.47 -15.72 -4.16
C CYS A 317 6.52 -15.22 -3.17
N LEU A 318 7.75 -15.76 -3.25
CA LEU A 318 8.91 -15.28 -2.49
C LEU A 318 9.30 -13.86 -2.90
N LEU A 319 9.24 -13.54 -4.20
CA LEU A 319 9.50 -12.19 -4.71
C LEU A 319 8.47 -11.18 -4.18
N ALA A 320 7.17 -11.51 -4.22
CA ALA A 320 6.13 -10.68 -3.63
C ALA A 320 6.38 -10.43 -2.13
N ALA A 321 6.80 -11.47 -1.40
CA ALA A 321 7.15 -11.34 0.02
C ALA A 321 8.38 -10.45 0.23
N GLY A 322 9.41 -10.60 -0.60
CA GLY A 322 10.62 -9.77 -0.56
C GLY A 322 10.37 -8.30 -0.91
N ILE A 323 9.39 -8.01 -1.76
CA ILE A 323 8.97 -6.64 -2.12
C ILE A 323 8.21 -5.99 -0.96
N MET A 324 7.27 -6.73 -0.35
CA MET A 324 6.36 -6.16 0.64
C MET A 324 6.96 -6.12 2.06
N LEU A 325 7.85 -7.06 2.41
CA LEU A 325 8.47 -7.10 3.74
C LEU A 325 9.19 -5.78 4.15
N PRO A 326 9.94 -5.10 3.27
CA PRO A 326 10.49 -3.76 3.55
C PRO A 326 9.46 -2.64 3.69
N MET A 327 8.25 -2.78 3.15
CA MET A 327 7.19 -1.78 3.29
C MET A 327 6.64 -1.72 4.72
N ILE A 328 6.58 -2.86 5.41
CA ILE A 328 6.07 -2.98 6.78
C ILE A 328 6.77 -2.00 7.76
N PRO A 329 8.11 -2.00 7.92
CA PRO A 329 8.77 -1.08 8.84
C PRO A 329 8.63 0.39 8.45
N LEU A 330 8.54 0.72 7.16
CA LEU A 330 8.31 2.10 6.70
C LEU A 330 6.90 2.59 7.08
N GLU A 331 5.89 1.72 6.95
CA GLU A 331 4.51 2.09 7.26
C GLU A 331 4.25 2.26 8.76
N PHE A 332 4.97 1.52 9.61
CA PHE A 332 4.87 1.70 11.07
C PHE A 332 5.11 3.14 11.50
N ASP A 333 6.00 3.87 10.82
CA ASP A 333 6.31 5.27 11.14
C ASP A 333 5.08 6.16 11.01
N GLU A 334 4.36 6.05 9.89
CA GLU A 334 3.18 6.87 9.65
C GLU A 334 2.04 6.52 10.62
N VAL A 335 1.84 5.23 10.89
CA VAL A 335 0.83 4.74 11.84
C VAL A 335 1.11 5.23 13.26
N ILE A 336 2.36 5.20 13.73
CA ILE A 336 2.73 5.68 15.06
C ILE A 336 2.64 7.21 15.15
N ALA A 337 3.03 7.96 14.11
CA ALA A 337 2.85 9.41 14.06
C ALA A 337 1.37 9.81 14.12
N MET A 338 0.51 9.11 13.39
CA MET A 338 -0.94 9.28 13.45
C MET A 338 -1.49 8.92 14.85
N GLY A 339 -1.06 7.80 15.45
CA GLY A 339 -1.45 7.42 16.80
C GLY A 339 -1.04 8.46 17.85
N GLN A 340 0.17 9.00 17.73
CA GLN A 340 0.66 10.09 18.57
C GLN A 340 -0.25 11.32 18.46
N HIS A 341 -0.65 11.69 17.24
CA HIS A 341 -1.58 12.79 17.00
C HIS A 341 -2.93 12.57 17.70
N MET A 342 -3.48 11.36 17.59
CA MET A 342 -4.76 10.99 18.22
C MET A 342 -4.68 11.06 19.74
N VAL A 343 -3.57 10.61 20.35
CA VAL A 343 -3.34 10.71 21.79
C VAL A 343 -3.24 12.17 22.23
N GLN A 344 -2.51 13.01 21.48
CA GLN A 344 -2.39 14.44 21.76
C GLN A 344 -3.76 15.15 21.64
N ALA A 345 -4.54 14.85 20.61
CA ALA A 345 -5.89 15.38 20.44
C ALA A 345 -6.79 15.04 21.65
N ARG A 346 -6.75 13.78 22.13
CA ARG A 346 -7.47 13.37 23.33
C ARG A 346 -7.05 14.16 24.57
N ARG A 347 -5.74 14.39 24.75
CA ARG A 347 -5.20 15.19 25.88
C ARG A 347 -5.62 16.65 25.83
N ARG A 348 -5.83 17.22 24.64
CA ARG A 348 -6.38 18.57 24.47
C ARG A 348 -7.89 18.66 24.73
N GLY A 349 -8.58 17.53 24.91
CA GLY A 349 -10.03 17.49 25.04
C GLY A 349 -10.77 17.50 23.69
N ASP A 350 -10.08 17.27 22.57
CA ASP A 350 -10.72 17.19 21.26
C ASP A 350 -11.59 15.92 21.14
N ASN A 351 -12.68 16.00 20.39
CA ASN A 351 -13.47 14.81 20.04
C ASN A 351 -12.67 13.91 19.07
N MET A 352 -12.20 12.75 19.57
CA MET A 352 -11.38 11.82 18.78
C MET A 352 -12.06 11.34 17.50
N TRP A 353 -13.37 11.08 17.50
CA TRP A 353 -14.09 10.65 16.30
C TRP A 353 -14.08 11.72 15.23
N HIS A 354 -14.25 12.98 15.63
CA HIS A 354 -14.14 14.11 14.73
C HIS A 354 -12.72 14.24 14.15
N VAL A 355 -11.68 14.12 14.99
CA VAL A 355 -10.28 14.21 14.56
C VAL A 355 -9.91 13.05 13.63
N PHE A 356 -10.39 11.85 13.90
CA PHE A 356 -10.14 10.67 13.08
C PHE A 356 -10.65 10.85 11.64
N TRP A 357 -11.89 11.31 11.48
CA TRP A 357 -12.53 11.45 10.17
C TRP A 357 -12.20 12.77 9.44
N LYS A 358 -12.01 13.87 10.18
CA LYS A 358 -11.86 15.22 9.60
C LYS A 358 -10.48 15.85 9.82
N GLY A 359 -9.58 15.13 10.48
CA GLY A 359 -8.25 15.61 10.83
C GLY A 359 -8.22 16.55 12.04
N GLY A 360 -7.03 16.75 12.60
CA GLY A 360 -6.79 17.59 13.78
C GLY A 360 -5.93 18.82 13.51
N LYS A 361 -5.98 19.77 14.45
CA LYS A 361 -5.06 20.91 14.48
C LYS A 361 -3.67 20.42 14.87
N ALA A 362 -2.63 20.99 14.27
CA ALA A 362 -1.26 20.69 14.67
C ALA A 362 -1.02 21.07 16.15
N PHE A 363 -0.08 20.40 16.79
CA PHE A 363 0.33 20.72 18.17
C PHE A 363 1.46 21.75 18.19
N GLU A 364 2.31 21.71 17.17
CA GLU A 364 3.41 22.66 16.89
C GLU A 364 3.26 23.15 15.45
N GLU A 365 4.02 24.17 15.07
CA GLU A 365 4.15 24.65 13.70
C GLU A 365 5.59 24.44 13.22
N ASN A 366 5.87 23.27 12.63
CA ASN A 366 7.17 22.96 12.05
C ASN A 366 7.01 22.67 10.55
N GLU A 367 7.94 23.19 9.75
CA GLU A 367 8.06 22.83 8.34
C GLU A 367 9.14 21.76 8.17
N ASP A 368 8.90 20.81 7.26
CA ASP A 368 9.87 19.80 6.87
C ASP A 368 10.95 20.44 6.00
N THR A 369 12.08 20.74 6.62
CA THR A 369 13.25 21.35 5.95
C THR A 369 14.32 20.32 5.61
N ARG A 370 14.17 19.08 6.10
CA ARG A 370 15.19 18.04 5.97
C ARG A 370 14.93 17.19 4.74
N SER A 371 13.67 16.78 4.51
CA SER A 371 13.30 15.93 3.38
C SER A 371 13.68 16.57 2.05
N ALA A 372 14.39 15.83 1.20
CA ALA A 372 14.61 16.27 -0.17
C ALA A 372 13.27 16.30 -0.93
N ASP A 373 13.05 17.32 -1.75
CA ASP A 373 11.85 17.37 -2.60
C ASP A 373 11.89 16.26 -3.65
N LEU A 374 10.75 15.61 -3.90
CA LEU A 374 10.65 14.54 -4.90
C LEU A 374 10.99 15.05 -6.31
N MET A 375 10.77 16.34 -6.58
CA MET A 375 11.12 16.97 -7.86
C MET A 375 12.63 16.94 -8.13
N ASP A 376 13.46 16.87 -7.07
CA ASP A 376 14.91 16.76 -7.19
C ASP A 376 15.37 15.34 -7.54
N LEU A 377 14.49 14.34 -7.63
CA LEU A 377 14.85 12.94 -7.92
C LEU A 377 15.74 12.77 -9.17
N PRO A 378 15.49 13.44 -10.31
CA PRO A 378 16.35 13.31 -11.49
C PRO A 378 17.77 13.87 -11.29
N ASN A 379 17.91 14.92 -10.47
CA ASN A 379 19.17 15.64 -10.28
C ASN A 379 19.94 15.17 -9.05
N LYS A 380 19.24 14.70 -8.01
CA LYS A 380 19.77 14.28 -6.71
C LYS A 380 19.12 12.96 -6.24
N PRO A 381 19.20 11.88 -7.04
CA PRO A 381 18.48 10.63 -6.75
C PRO A 381 18.82 10.05 -5.38
N MET A 382 20.11 10.11 -5.00
CA MET A 382 20.57 9.57 -3.71
C MET A 382 20.06 10.36 -2.50
N ALA A 383 19.84 11.68 -2.64
CA ALA A 383 19.29 12.49 -1.55
C ALA A 383 17.81 12.16 -1.31
N VAL A 384 17.03 12.02 -2.38
CA VAL A 384 15.63 11.59 -2.31
C VAL A 384 15.55 10.17 -1.76
N PHE A 385 16.34 9.23 -2.29
CA PHE A 385 16.35 7.84 -1.82
C PHE A 385 16.68 7.75 -0.32
N LYS A 386 17.72 8.45 0.16
CA LYS A 386 18.05 8.51 1.60
C LYS A 386 16.89 9.04 2.44
N SER A 387 16.18 10.07 1.96
CA SER A 387 15.00 10.63 2.63
C SER A 387 13.82 9.65 2.66
N SER A 388 13.79 8.72 1.71
CA SER A 388 12.71 7.74 1.53
C SER A 388 12.78 6.59 2.53
N VAL A 389 13.95 6.36 3.12
CA VAL A 389 14.20 5.25 4.05
C VAL A 389 14.50 5.73 5.47
N TRP A 390 14.27 7.00 5.79
CA TRP A 390 14.33 7.46 7.17
C TRP A 390 13.38 6.67 8.06
N GLY A 391 13.79 6.47 9.30
CA GLY A 391 13.10 5.56 10.22
C GLY A 391 13.51 4.10 10.13
N VAL A 392 14.05 3.70 8.99
CA VAL A 392 14.66 2.38 8.80
C VAL A 392 16.18 2.51 8.88
N SER A 393 16.77 1.75 9.79
CA SER A 393 18.22 1.54 9.80
C SER A 393 18.53 0.06 9.76
N VAL A 394 19.60 -0.27 9.01
CA VAL A 394 20.07 -1.63 8.76
C VAL A 394 21.34 -1.89 9.58
N PRO A 395 21.25 -2.16 10.91
CA PRO A 395 22.36 -2.70 11.67
C PRO A 395 22.89 -3.97 11.03
N TRP A 396 24.21 -4.13 11.05
CA TRP A 396 24.86 -5.34 10.56
C TRP A 396 24.36 -6.60 11.28
N THR A 397 23.96 -6.49 12.56
CA THR A 397 23.44 -7.63 13.34
C THR A 397 22.12 -8.17 12.78
N LEU A 398 21.19 -7.29 12.41
CA LEU A 398 19.93 -7.69 11.79
C LEU A 398 20.12 -8.11 10.34
N LEU A 399 21.03 -7.48 9.60
CA LEU A 399 21.37 -7.92 8.25
C LEU A 399 21.90 -9.35 8.24
N ILE A 400 22.84 -9.68 9.14
CA ILE A 400 23.35 -11.04 9.26
C ILE A 400 22.24 -11.98 9.74
N SER A 401 21.41 -11.57 10.71
CA SER A 401 20.27 -12.39 11.16
C SER A 401 19.29 -12.70 10.02
N THR A 402 19.00 -11.73 9.16
CA THR A 402 18.20 -11.92 7.93
C THR A 402 18.85 -12.92 6.99
N ILE A 403 20.15 -12.78 6.70
CA ILE A 403 20.88 -13.72 5.83
C ILE A 403 20.87 -15.14 6.43
N LEU A 404 21.13 -15.25 7.73
CA LEU A 404 21.11 -16.53 8.45
C LEU A 404 19.72 -17.16 8.46
N GLY A 405 18.66 -16.37 8.62
CA GLY A 405 17.27 -16.82 8.52
C GLY A 405 16.95 -17.39 7.12
N ILE A 406 17.30 -16.66 6.06
CA ILE A 406 17.14 -17.13 4.68
C ILE A 406 17.95 -18.41 4.44
N THR A 407 19.19 -18.44 4.94
CA THR A 407 20.07 -19.61 4.79
C THR A 407 19.48 -20.83 5.50
N ALA A 408 19.04 -20.68 6.75
CA ALA A 408 18.37 -21.73 7.50
C ALA A 408 17.10 -22.22 6.79
N MET A 409 16.32 -21.29 6.23
CA MET A 409 15.10 -21.62 5.49
C MET A 409 15.35 -22.51 4.28
N PHE A 410 16.47 -22.38 3.56
CA PHE A 410 16.80 -23.24 2.41
C PHE A 410 17.75 -24.39 2.72
N MET A 411 18.27 -24.46 3.95
CA MET A 411 19.30 -25.42 4.34
C MET A 411 18.90 -26.89 4.17
N PRO A 412 17.66 -27.34 4.50
CA PRO A 412 17.28 -28.73 4.31
C PRO A 412 17.50 -29.24 2.88
N ALA A 413 17.27 -28.38 1.87
CA ALA A 413 17.48 -28.72 0.47
C ALA A 413 18.96 -28.97 0.15
N ALA A 414 19.88 -28.20 0.75
CA ALA A 414 21.33 -28.37 0.54
C ALA A 414 21.86 -29.71 1.10
N PHE A 415 21.19 -30.25 2.11
CA PHE A 415 21.52 -31.55 2.72
C PHE A 415 20.71 -32.72 2.14
N GLY A 416 19.90 -32.48 1.09
CA GLY A 416 19.09 -33.53 0.45
C GLY A 416 17.98 -34.08 1.34
N ILE A 417 17.57 -33.33 2.36
CA ILE A 417 16.51 -33.73 3.29
C ILE A 417 15.16 -33.47 2.63
N SER A 418 14.24 -34.44 2.75
CA SER A 418 12.88 -34.28 2.23
C SER A 418 12.21 -33.04 2.83
N ILE A 419 11.59 -32.24 1.96
CA ILE A 419 10.89 -31.01 2.32
C ILE A 419 9.74 -31.24 3.31
N GLU A 420 9.11 -32.41 3.26
CA GLU A 420 7.99 -32.80 4.13
C GLU A 420 8.44 -33.31 5.52
N SER A 421 9.75 -33.40 5.75
CA SER A 421 10.27 -33.92 7.02
C SER A 421 10.13 -32.90 8.15
N MET A 422 9.90 -33.38 9.38
CA MET A 422 9.81 -32.51 10.55
C MET A 422 11.07 -31.63 10.79
N PRO A 423 12.32 -32.13 10.62
CA PRO A 423 13.49 -31.27 10.63
C PRO A 423 13.41 -30.14 9.60
N ALA A 424 13.00 -30.44 8.36
CA ALA A 424 12.87 -29.42 7.32
C ALA A 424 11.82 -28.36 7.70
N HIS A 425 10.66 -28.77 8.23
CA HIS A 425 9.62 -27.86 8.68
C HIS A 425 10.12 -26.88 9.76
N ILE A 426 10.92 -27.35 10.71
CA ILE A 426 11.51 -26.50 11.77
C ILE A 426 12.43 -25.45 11.13
N PHE A 427 13.31 -25.86 10.22
CA PHE A 427 14.24 -24.94 9.53
C PHE A 427 13.50 -23.93 8.64
N HIS A 428 12.51 -24.37 7.87
CA HIS A 428 11.67 -23.50 7.04
C HIS A 428 10.93 -22.46 7.89
N LEU A 429 10.25 -22.91 8.95
CA LEU A 429 9.47 -22.04 9.84
C LEU A 429 10.36 -21.03 10.57
N THR A 430 11.37 -21.51 11.28
CA THR A 430 12.23 -20.65 12.10
C THR A 430 13.07 -19.73 11.24
N GLY A 431 13.62 -20.21 10.12
CA GLY A 431 14.38 -19.38 9.17
C GLY A 431 13.56 -18.25 8.56
N ALA A 432 12.32 -18.54 8.14
CA ALA A 432 11.40 -17.53 7.63
C ALA A 432 11.02 -16.50 8.70
N LEU A 433 10.70 -16.94 9.92
CA LEU A 433 10.35 -16.03 11.02
C LEU A 433 11.53 -15.16 11.45
N ILE A 434 12.76 -15.71 11.52
CA ILE A 434 13.97 -14.93 11.81
C ILE A 434 14.17 -13.85 10.75
N THR A 435 13.98 -14.20 9.47
CA THR A 435 14.06 -13.26 8.35
C THR A 435 13.08 -12.10 8.52
N VAL A 436 11.80 -12.42 8.75
CA VAL A 436 10.71 -11.45 8.90
C VAL A 436 10.92 -10.55 10.12
N VAL A 437 11.18 -11.15 11.29
CA VAL A 437 11.40 -10.40 12.53
C VAL A 437 12.61 -9.48 12.40
N SER A 438 13.68 -9.95 11.78
CA SER A 438 14.90 -9.16 11.57
C SER A 438 14.65 -7.96 10.66
N VAL A 439 13.94 -8.13 9.54
CA VAL A 439 13.62 -7.03 8.61
C VAL A 439 12.63 -6.04 9.22
N ILE A 440 11.56 -6.50 9.86
CA ILE A 440 10.62 -5.60 10.56
C ILE A 440 11.36 -4.81 11.64
N SER A 441 12.25 -5.47 12.39
CA SER A 441 13.07 -4.81 13.41
C SER A 441 14.13 -3.87 12.85
N MET A 442 14.28 -3.74 11.52
CA MET A 442 15.07 -2.66 10.89
C MET A 442 14.38 -1.30 11.01
N GLY A 443 13.07 -1.24 11.22
CA GLY A 443 12.39 -0.02 11.66
C GLY A 443 12.81 0.33 13.08
N GLU A 444 13.36 1.52 13.32
CA GLU A 444 13.80 1.93 14.66
C GLU A 444 12.63 1.96 15.66
N ILE A 445 11.42 2.33 15.22
CA ILE A 445 10.19 2.35 16.03
C ILE A 445 9.84 0.99 16.62
N VAL A 446 10.14 -0.08 15.89
CA VAL A 446 9.81 -1.47 16.24
C VAL A 446 11.08 -2.29 16.56
N ARG A 447 12.21 -1.63 16.81
CA ARG A 447 13.52 -2.25 17.10
C ARG A 447 13.49 -3.24 18.25
N LEU A 448 12.57 -3.06 19.20
CA LEU A 448 12.37 -3.97 20.33
C LEU A 448 11.98 -5.39 19.89
N GLY A 449 11.36 -5.53 18.72
CA GLY A 449 10.98 -6.81 18.12
C GLY A 449 12.16 -7.77 17.92
N ARG A 450 13.39 -7.26 17.84
CA ARG A 450 14.61 -8.08 17.68
C ARG A 450 14.76 -9.18 18.72
N TYR A 451 14.24 -8.97 19.94
CA TYR A 451 14.33 -9.99 21.00
C TYR A 451 13.52 -11.25 20.70
N ILE A 452 12.54 -11.19 19.78
CA ILE A 452 11.84 -12.38 19.29
C ILE A 452 12.83 -13.35 18.62
N ASN A 453 13.90 -12.85 17.99
CA ASN A 453 14.96 -13.69 17.43
C ASN A 453 15.67 -14.55 18.48
N ILE A 454 15.63 -14.20 19.77
CA ILE A 454 16.17 -15.06 20.83
C ILE A 454 15.36 -16.35 20.91
N LEU A 455 14.03 -16.23 20.96
CA LEU A 455 13.13 -17.38 21.01
C LEU A 455 13.22 -18.21 19.73
N LEU A 456 13.29 -17.56 18.57
CA LEU A 456 13.39 -18.25 17.29
C LEU A 456 14.75 -18.95 17.10
N GLY A 457 15.84 -18.31 17.53
CA GLY A 457 17.18 -18.90 17.52
C GLY A 457 17.29 -20.09 18.47
N LEU A 458 16.67 -20.01 19.66
CA LEU A 458 16.54 -21.16 20.57
C LEU A 458 15.73 -22.29 19.93
N GLY A 459 14.63 -21.96 19.27
CA GLY A 459 13.82 -22.92 18.52
C GLY A 459 14.62 -23.65 17.46
N LEU A 460 15.39 -22.93 16.64
CA LEU A 460 16.25 -23.52 15.61
C LEU A 460 17.37 -24.39 16.19
N ALA A 461 17.97 -23.97 17.32
CA ALA A 461 19.05 -24.72 17.95
C ALA A 461 18.57 -26.01 18.64
N VAL A 462 17.37 -26.00 19.23
CA VAL A 462 16.91 -27.04 20.15
C VAL A 462 15.89 -27.98 19.51
N ALA A 463 14.92 -27.47 18.77
CA ALA A 463 13.79 -28.28 18.27
C ALA A 463 14.19 -29.43 17.32
N PRO A 464 15.17 -29.29 16.40
CA PRO A 464 15.54 -30.38 15.50
C PRO A 464 16.01 -31.66 16.22
N TRP A 465 16.62 -31.54 17.41
CA TRP A 465 17.12 -32.66 18.20
C TRP A 465 16.03 -33.61 18.72
N PHE A 466 14.78 -33.14 18.77
CA PHE A 466 13.64 -33.95 19.22
C PHE A 466 12.96 -34.70 18.07
N THR A 467 13.55 -34.70 16.87
CA THR A 467 12.99 -35.34 15.68
C THR A 467 13.78 -36.60 15.30
N SER A 468 13.07 -37.68 14.99
CA SER A 468 13.63 -39.02 14.72
C SER A 468 14.34 -39.16 13.37
N ALA A 469 14.23 -38.16 12.49
CA ALA A 469 14.71 -38.19 11.09
C ALA A 469 15.76 -37.10 10.80
N SER A 470 16.42 -36.56 11.81
CA SER A 470 17.38 -35.45 11.63
C SER A 470 18.79 -35.94 11.33
N GLU A 471 19.43 -35.32 10.34
CA GLU A 471 20.85 -35.49 10.04
C GLU A 471 21.68 -34.68 11.07
N ILE A 472 22.69 -35.32 11.67
CA ILE A 472 23.43 -34.75 12.81
C ILE A 472 24.15 -33.45 12.40
N THR A 473 24.71 -33.40 11.21
CA THR A 473 25.41 -32.22 10.68
C THR A 473 24.45 -31.03 10.55
N LEU A 474 23.25 -31.23 10.00
CA LEU A 474 22.21 -30.20 9.92
C LEU A 474 21.86 -29.66 11.31
N ASN A 475 21.68 -30.53 12.30
CA ASN A 475 21.34 -30.10 13.66
C ASN A 475 22.47 -29.27 14.30
N ILE A 476 23.73 -29.67 14.12
CA ILE A 476 24.89 -28.90 14.61
C ILE A 476 24.94 -27.52 13.96
N ILE A 477 24.67 -27.43 12.65
CA ILE A 477 24.61 -26.14 11.95
C ILE A 477 23.42 -25.31 12.46
N GLY A 478 22.26 -25.94 12.69
CA GLY A 478 21.09 -25.29 13.30
C GLY A 478 21.41 -24.69 14.67
N VAL A 479 22.16 -25.41 15.51
CA VAL A 479 22.69 -24.88 16.79
C VAL A 479 23.59 -23.68 16.55
N GLY A 480 24.55 -23.78 15.63
CA GLY A 480 25.47 -22.69 15.30
C GLY A 480 24.72 -21.43 14.84
N ILE A 481 23.80 -21.56 13.89
CA ILE A 481 22.98 -20.47 13.38
C ILE A 481 22.11 -19.89 14.50
N GLY A 482 21.42 -20.74 15.25
CA GLY A 482 20.54 -20.31 16.35
C GLY A 482 21.27 -19.51 17.42
N LEU A 483 22.45 -19.98 17.84
CA LEU A 483 23.30 -19.26 18.81
C LEU A 483 23.78 -17.92 18.28
N VAL A 484 24.22 -17.86 17.02
CA VAL A 484 24.63 -16.59 16.41
C VAL A 484 23.45 -15.61 16.34
N VAL A 485 22.27 -16.06 15.91
CA VAL A 485 21.05 -15.23 15.86
C VAL A 485 20.67 -14.70 17.25
N ILE A 486 20.77 -15.52 18.30
CA ILE A 486 20.55 -15.09 19.69
C ILE A 486 21.55 -13.99 20.08
N LEU A 487 22.84 -14.20 19.83
CA LEU A 487 23.88 -13.22 20.16
C LEU A 487 23.69 -11.90 19.41
N LEU A 488 23.28 -11.95 18.15
CA LEU A 488 23.02 -10.78 17.31
C LEU A 488 21.74 -10.02 17.70
N ALA A 489 20.83 -10.62 18.48
CA ALA A 489 19.62 -9.96 18.94
C ALA A 489 19.86 -8.94 20.07
N PHE A 490 20.96 -9.07 20.84
CA PHE A 490 21.26 -8.18 21.96
C PHE A 490 21.69 -6.77 21.54
N PRO A 491 22.65 -6.60 20.60
CA PRO A 491 23.08 -5.27 20.20
C PRO A 491 21.94 -4.50 19.52
N ARG A 492 21.62 -3.33 20.07
CA ARG A 492 20.56 -2.45 19.57
C ARG A 492 20.85 -1.89 18.18
N GLY A 493 22.12 -1.64 17.87
CA GLY A 493 22.53 -0.85 16.73
C GLY A 493 22.35 0.66 16.96
N VAL A 494 22.72 1.45 15.95
CA VAL A 494 22.65 2.91 15.99
C VAL A 494 21.23 3.36 15.66
N ILE A 495 20.70 4.27 16.47
CA ILE A 495 19.46 4.99 16.19
C ILE A 495 19.80 6.38 15.75
N LYS A 496 19.24 6.77 14.61
CA LYS A 496 19.56 8.03 13.96
C LYS A 496 18.46 9.07 14.15
N GLU A 497 17.23 8.61 14.40
CA GLU A 497 16.06 9.46 14.37
C GLU A 497 15.43 9.65 15.75
N LYS A 498 14.54 10.65 15.85
CA LYS A 498 13.73 10.96 17.02
C LYS A 498 12.25 10.78 16.68
N TYR A 499 11.48 10.31 17.65
CA TYR A 499 10.08 9.88 17.49
C TYR A 499 9.13 10.50 18.52
N GLY A 500 9.54 11.59 19.17
CA GLY A 500 8.72 12.32 20.12
C GLY A 500 8.23 11.46 21.28
N LEU A 501 6.90 11.32 21.42
CA LEU A 501 6.31 10.55 22.53
C LEU A 501 6.63 9.04 22.47
N TRP A 502 7.10 8.56 21.32
CA TRP A 502 7.45 7.15 21.12
C TRP A 502 8.90 6.81 21.53
N ASP A 503 9.78 7.81 21.74
CA ASP A 503 11.20 7.58 22.04
C ASP A 503 11.45 6.62 23.22
N LYS A 504 10.53 6.57 24.19
CA LYS A 504 10.59 5.64 25.33
C LYS A 504 10.52 4.15 24.96
N TYR A 505 9.90 3.82 23.81
CA TYR A 505 9.75 2.46 23.31
C TYR A 505 10.83 2.08 22.30
N VAL A 506 11.48 3.10 21.72
CA VAL A 506 12.69 2.92 20.93
C VAL A 506 13.82 2.62 21.92
N LYS A 507 14.06 1.33 22.21
CA LYS A 507 15.10 0.82 23.13
C LYS A 507 15.88 -0.37 22.58
#